data_AF-A0A9P0HRR0-F1
#
_entry.id   AF-A0A9P0HRR0-F1
#
_cell.length_a   1.000
_cell.length_b   1.000
_cell.length_c   1.000
_cell.angle_alpha   90.00
_cell.angle_beta   90.00
_cell.angle_gamma   90.00
#
_symmetry.space_group_name_H-M   'P 1'
#
loop_
_entity.id
_entity.type
_entity.pdbx_description
1 polymer ?
#
loop_
_entity_poly.entity_id
_entity_poly.type
_entity_poly.pdbx_seq_one_letter_code
_entity_poly.pdbx_strand_id
1 'polypeptide(L)'
;MDDDELLNSLLENELDSVKEASSKSSVEMEVDLRTDKLGNSERIDLNVSNLEADPSKDVEESESNADKKPPEKTSSKKEESTRYRPLHLPLARVKQIIKMDPDVHMAGSEAVFLIAKATELFIELLSKDAYAFTSSAKKKTIQKKDVDSAITNADALVFLDGALDF
;
A
#
# COMPACT_ATOMS: atom_id res chain seq x y z
N MET A 1 24.46 44.75 25.17
CA MET A 1 24.32 43.54 24.32
C MET A 1 23.66 42.56 25.23
N ASP A 2 22.35 42.70 25.21
CA ASP A 2 21.44 42.35 26.28
C ASP A 2 20.99 40.91 26.05
N ASP A 3 20.96 40.10 27.09
CA ASP A 3 20.69 38.65 26.99
C ASP A 3 19.33 38.35 26.32
N ASP A 4 18.40 39.31 26.33
CA ASP A 4 17.12 39.25 25.64
C ASP A 4 17.22 39.34 24.10
N GLU A 5 18.26 40.00 23.58
CA GLU A 5 18.51 40.11 22.13
C GLU A 5 19.05 38.79 21.56
N LEU A 6 19.84 38.06 22.35
CA LEU A 6 20.33 36.72 21.99
C LEU A 6 19.20 35.69 22.00
N LEU A 7 18.26 35.79 22.94
CA LEU A 7 17.13 34.86 23.02
C LEU A 7 16.15 35.07 21.85
N ASN A 8 15.89 36.32 21.47
CA ASN A 8 15.08 36.62 20.29
C ASN A 8 15.76 36.16 19.00
N SER A 9 17.09 36.32 18.89
CA SER A 9 17.84 35.81 17.73
C SER A 9 17.78 34.27 17.64
N LEU A 10 17.80 33.58 18.79
CA LEU A 10 17.77 32.12 18.83
C LEU A 10 16.38 31.59 18.49
N LEU A 11 15.33 32.26 18.98
CA LEU A 11 13.94 31.93 18.67
C LEU A 11 13.58 32.21 17.21
N GLU A 12 14.04 33.32 16.62
CA GLU A 12 13.82 33.62 15.20
C GLU A 12 14.52 32.60 14.30
N ASN A 13 15.74 32.18 14.64
CA ASN A 13 16.46 31.13 13.92
C ASN A 13 15.75 29.76 14.00
N GLU A 14 15.14 29.44 15.14
CA GLU A 14 14.43 28.18 15.35
C GLU A 14 13.08 28.16 14.61
N LEU A 15 12.37 29.30 14.58
CA LEU A 15 11.14 29.49 13.80
C LEU A 15 11.37 29.40 12.28
N ASP A 16 12.49 29.92 11.79
CA ASP A 16 12.83 29.84 10.36
C ASP A 16 13.26 28.42 9.96
N SER A 17 13.93 27.68 10.84
CA SER A 17 14.24 26.26 10.62
C SER A 17 12.97 25.39 10.56
N VAL A 18 11.97 25.68 11.42
CA VAL A 18 10.69 24.96 11.42
C VAL A 18 9.83 25.30 10.19
N LYS A 19 9.85 26.56 9.72
CA LYS A 19 9.19 26.95 8.47
C LYS A 19 9.86 26.33 7.24
N GLU A 20 11.20 26.25 7.22
CA GLU A 20 11.93 25.60 6.13
C GLU A 20 11.67 24.09 6.09
N ALA A 21 11.56 23.43 7.26
CA ALA A 21 11.17 22.03 7.36
C ALA A 21 9.71 21.79 6.94
N SER A 22 8.80 22.72 7.25
CA SER A 22 7.38 22.66 6.85
C SER A 22 7.18 22.90 5.35
N SER A 23 7.91 23.84 4.74
CA SER A 23 7.89 24.07 3.28
C SER A 23 8.53 22.92 2.50
N LYS A 24 9.56 22.25 3.03
CA LYS A 24 10.13 21.02 2.44
C LYS A 24 9.18 19.82 2.53
N SER A 25 8.36 19.74 3.58
CA SER A 25 7.34 18.69 3.71
C SER A 25 6.13 18.90 2.79
N SER A 26 5.84 20.13 2.36
CA SER A 26 4.67 20.46 1.55
C SER A 26 4.93 20.50 0.05
N VAL A 27 6.20 20.45 -0.38
CA VAL A 27 6.63 20.51 -1.79
C VAL A 27 7.58 19.35 -2.05
N GLU A 28 7.06 18.14 -2.03
CA GLU A 28 7.59 16.94 -2.71
C GLU A 28 6.64 15.76 -2.40
N MET A 29 5.38 15.88 -2.87
CA MET A 29 4.57 14.70 -3.18
C MET A 29 4.66 14.48 -4.68
N GLU A 30 5.87 14.20 -5.17
CA GLU A 30 6.01 13.59 -6.49
C GLU A 30 5.55 12.14 -6.35
N VAL A 31 4.40 11.86 -6.94
CA VAL A 31 4.00 10.50 -7.28
C VAL A 31 5.06 9.97 -8.24
N ASP A 32 5.95 9.12 -7.75
CA ASP A 32 7.06 8.53 -8.51
C ASP A 32 6.48 7.52 -9.52
N LEU A 33 5.87 8.06 -10.58
CA LEU A 33 5.58 7.35 -11.81
C LEU A 33 6.95 6.99 -12.37
N ARG A 34 7.29 5.69 -12.39
CA ARG A 34 8.49 5.21 -13.07
C ARG A 34 8.40 5.56 -14.56
N THR A 35 8.88 6.74 -14.93
CA THR A 35 9.05 7.17 -16.31
C THR A 35 10.47 6.85 -16.73
N ASP A 36 10.61 5.92 -17.65
CA ASP A 36 11.82 5.72 -18.43
C ASP A 36 12.09 6.93 -19.34
N LYS A 37 13.36 7.10 -19.75
CA LYS A 37 13.93 8.32 -20.37
C LYS A 37 13.39 8.69 -21.76
N LEU A 38 12.14 8.34 -22.07
CA LEU A 38 11.46 8.68 -23.31
C LEU A 38 10.06 9.28 -23.11
N GLY A 39 9.64 9.53 -21.86
CA GLY A 39 8.35 10.20 -21.59
C GLY A 39 7.13 9.40 -22.04
N ASN A 40 7.30 8.09 -22.24
CA ASN A 40 6.19 7.22 -22.60
C ASN A 40 5.51 6.78 -21.30
N SER A 41 4.28 7.25 -21.07
CA SER A 41 3.44 6.68 -20.01
C SER A 41 3.11 5.26 -20.45
N GLU A 42 3.84 4.26 -19.98
CA GLU A 42 3.43 2.86 -20.15
C GLU A 42 2.07 2.72 -19.47
N ARG A 43 1.02 2.64 -20.29
CA ARG A 43 -0.26 2.11 -19.84
C ARG A 43 0.07 0.74 -19.27
N ILE A 44 -0.12 0.57 -17.97
CA ILE A 44 -0.09 -0.76 -17.39
C ILE A 44 -1.31 -1.45 -17.97
N ASP A 45 -1.09 -2.30 -18.99
CA ASP A 45 -2.10 -3.19 -19.54
C ASP A 45 -2.40 -4.26 -18.47
N LEU A 46 -3.21 -3.86 -17.48
CA LEU A 46 -3.67 -4.71 -16.40
C LEU A 46 -4.68 -5.70 -16.99
N ASN A 47 -4.20 -6.83 -17.50
CA ASN A 47 -5.07 -7.95 -17.82
C ASN A 47 -5.60 -8.56 -16.51
N VAL A 48 -6.69 -7.96 -16.00
CA VAL A 48 -7.41 -8.32 -14.77
C VAL A 48 -7.82 -9.79 -14.75
N SER A 49 -7.98 -10.40 -15.93
CA SER A 49 -8.39 -11.78 -16.16
C SER A 49 -7.40 -12.84 -15.64
N ASN A 50 -6.12 -12.51 -15.46
CA ASN A 50 -5.06 -13.50 -15.16
C ASN A 50 -4.74 -13.68 -13.67
N LEU A 51 -5.51 -13.05 -12.76
CA LEU A 51 -5.29 -13.11 -11.31
C LEU A 51 -6.26 -14.02 -10.54
N GLU A 52 -7.31 -14.54 -11.19
CA GLU A 52 -8.14 -15.60 -10.61
C GLU A 52 -7.43 -16.96 -10.77
N ALA A 53 -6.35 -17.17 -10.01
CA ALA A 53 -5.90 -18.52 -9.68
C ALA A 53 -6.79 -19.01 -8.53
N ASP A 54 -7.94 -19.60 -8.88
CA ASP A 54 -8.85 -20.29 -7.97
C ASP A 54 -8.24 -21.65 -7.58
N PRO A 55 -7.84 -21.88 -6.30
CA PRO A 55 -7.27 -23.14 -5.87
C PRO A 55 -8.33 -24.15 -5.40
N SER A 56 -9.62 -23.98 -5.74
CA SER A 56 -10.66 -24.85 -5.18
C SER A 56 -11.81 -25.15 -6.15
N LYS A 57 -11.58 -26.07 -7.09
CA LYS A 57 -12.64 -26.88 -7.70
C LYS A 57 -12.20 -28.33 -7.87
N ASP A 58 -12.47 -29.14 -6.86
CA ASP A 58 -12.59 -30.58 -6.97
C ASP A 58 -14.03 -30.96 -7.38
N VAL A 59 -14.10 -31.93 -8.29
CA VAL A 59 -15.23 -32.81 -8.67
C VAL A 59 -16.45 -32.19 -9.38
N GLU A 60 -16.61 -32.46 -10.68
CA GLU A 60 -17.65 -33.37 -11.20
C GLU A 60 -17.24 -33.93 -12.58
N GLU A 61 -17.48 -35.22 -12.75
CA GLU A 61 -17.08 -36.12 -13.84
C GLU A 61 -18.19 -36.22 -14.90
N SER A 62 -17.84 -36.30 -16.20
CA SER A 62 -18.57 -37.04 -17.24
C SER A 62 -17.80 -37.04 -18.58
N GLU A 63 -17.87 -38.18 -19.27
CA GLU A 63 -16.89 -38.75 -20.19
C GLU A 63 -17.02 -38.33 -21.67
N SER A 64 -15.93 -38.42 -22.46
CA SER A 64 -15.78 -39.41 -23.56
C SER A 64 -14.60 -39.16 -24.54
N ASN A 65 -13.80 -40.22 -24.68
CA ASN A 65 -13.09 -40.78 -25.84
C ASN A 65 -11.84 -40.15 -26.53
N ALA A 66 -10.74 -40.91 -26.35
CA ALA A 66 -9.91 -41.58 -27.38
C ALA A 66 -8.70 -40.88 -28.08
N ASP A 67 -7.55 -41.52 -27.83
CA ASP A 67 -6.44 -41.87 -28.76
C ASP A 67 -5.34 -40.82 -29.10
N LYS A 68 -4.17 -40.91 -28.44
CA LYS A 68 -2.86 -41.33 -29.03
C LYS A 68 -1.63 -41.07 -28.13
N LYS A 69 -0.64 -41.96 -28.29
CA LYS A 69 0.62 -42.20 -27.56
C LYS A 69 1.66 -41.03 -27.53
N PRO A 70 2.72 -41.13 -26.68
CA PRO A 70 3.47 -40.01 -26.08
C PRO A 70 4.65 -39.52 -26.92
N PRO A 71 5.23 -38.36 -26.55
CA PRO A 71 6.69 -38.28 -26.53
C PRO A 71 7.29 -37.56 -25.31
N GLU A 72 8.35 -38.20 -24.80
CA GLU A 72 9.67 -37.65 -24.47
C GLU A 72 9.85 -36.44 -23.53
N LYS A 73 10.74 -36.70 -22.56
CA LYS A 73 11.44 -35.74 -21.71
C LYS A 73 12.00 -34.56 -22.53
N THR A 74 11.51 -33.37 -22.22
CA THR A 74 12.29 -32.14 -22.37
C THR A 74 12.33 -31.46 -21.01
N SER A 75 13.51 -31.53 -20.38
CA SER A 75 13.90 -30.76 -19.21
C SER A 75 13.89 -29.28 -19.58
N SER A 76 12.73 -28.64 -19.52
CA SER A 76 12.62 -27.19 -19.57
C SER A 76 12.99 -26.66 -18.18
N LYS A 77 14.21 -26.14 -18.06
CA LYS A 77 14.58 -25.21 -16.99
C LYS A 77 13.51 -24.12 -16.98
N LYS A 78 12.67 -24.13 -15.95
CA LYS A 78 11.70 -23.08 -15.69
C LYS A 78 12.52 -21.87 -15.23
N GLU A 79 12.91 -21.03 -16.18
CA GLU A 79 13.40 -19.71 -15.87
C GLU A 79 12.28 -19.02 -15.10
N GLU A 80 12.50 -18.82 -13.80
CA GLU A 80 11.67 -17.98 -12.95
C GLU A 80 11.78 -16.55 -13.48
N SER A 81 11.03 -16.27 -14.54
CA SER A 81 10.57 -14.91 -14.81
C SER A 81 9.83 -14.49 -13.54
N THR A 82 10.44 -13.57 -12.81
CA THR A 82 9.82 -12.93 -11.65
C THR A 82 8.56 -12.26 -12.15
N ARG A 83 7.43 -12.98 -12.09
CA ARG A 83 6.11 -12.48 -12.48
C ARG A 83 5.93 -11.15 -11.77
N TYR A 84 5.88 -10.07 -12.54
CA TYR A 84 5.59 -8.75 -12.00
C TYR A 84 4.23 -8.83 -11.30
N ARG A 85 4.25 -8.69 -9.98
CA ARG A 85 3.04 -8.62 -9.16
C ARG A 85 2.79 -7.14 -8.88
N PRO A 86 1.76 -6.53 -9.50
CA PRO A 86 1.48 -5.11 -9.33
C PRO A 86 1.04 -4.74 -7.91
N LEU A 87 0.59 -5.73 -7.14
CA LEU A 87 0.13 -5.59 -5.76
C LEU A 87 0.76 -6.68 -4.88
N HIS A 88 1.06 -6.31 -3.64
CA HIS A 88 1.48 -7.18 -2.55
C HIS A 88 0.29 -7.83 -1.84
N LEU A 89 -0.88 -7.18 -1.86
CA LEU A 89 -2.09 -7.70 -1.23
C LEU A 89 -2.80 -8.76 -2.10
N PRO A 90 -3.26 -9.89 -1.53
CA PRO A 90 -4.00 -10.90 -2.27
C PRO A 90 -5.44 -10.42 -2.57
N LEU A 91 -5.76 -10.21 -3.86
CA LEU A 91 -7.06 -9.70 -4.31
C LEU A 91 -8.25 -10.53 -3.81
N ALA A 92 -8.11 -11.86 -3.74
CA ALA A 92 -9.16 -12.74 -3.24
C ALA A 92 -9.54 -12.40 -1.78
N ARG A 93 -8.55 -12.07 -0.94
CA ARG A 93 -8.80 -11.68 0.46
C ARG A 93 -9.44 -10.30 0.55
N VAL A 94 -8.98 -9.35 -0.27
CA VAL A 94 -9.58 -8.00 -0.36
C VAL A 94 -11.06 -8.11 -0.76
N LYS A 95 -11.37 -8.91 -1.79
CA LYS A 95 -12.76 -9.18 -2.22
C LYS A 95 -13.61 -9.79 -1.11
N GLN A 96 -13.06 -10.74 -0.34
CA GLN A 96 -13.78 -11.33 0.79
C GLN A 96 -14.10 -10.30 1.88
N ILE A 97 -13.15 -9.43 2.22
CA ILE A 97 -13.35 -8.36 3.22
C ILE A 97 -14.42 -7.37 2.74
N ILE A 98 -14.36 -6.95 1.47
CA ILE A 98 -15.38 -6.07 0.87
C ILE A 98 -16.79 -6.69 1.01
N LYS A 99 -16.90 -8.00 0.80
CA LYS A 99 -18.17 -8.75 0.89
C LYS A 99 -18.58 -9.13 2.32
N MET A 100 -17.82 -8.74 3.35
CA MET A 100 -18.29 -8.88 4.73
C MET A 100 -19.41 -7.87 5.05
N ASP A 101 -19.50 -6.78 4.29
CA ASP A 101 -20.63 -5.87 4.35
C ASP A 101 -21.88 -6.54 3.73
N PRO A 102 -22.98 -6.72 4.51
CA PRO A 102 -24.20 -7.39 4.03
C PRO A 102 -24.86 -6.66 2.86
N ASP A 103 -24.63 -5.36 2.69
CA ASP A 103 -25.23 -4.59 1.61
C ASP A 103 -24.44 -4.75 0.28
N VAL A 104 -23.23 -5.32 0.34
CA VAL A 104 -22.35 -5.52 -0.82
C VAL A 104 -22.50 -6.92 -1.44
N HIS A 105 -23.34 -7.00 -2.48
CA HIS A 105 -23.66 -8.27 -3.15
C HIS A 105 -22.58 -8.69 -4.17
N MET A 106 -22.10 -7.73 -4.96
CA MET A 106 -21.09 -7.93 -6.01
C MET A 106 -19.97 -6.90 -5.89
N ALA A 107 -18.74 -7.33 -6.13
CA ALA A 107 -17.56 -6.46 -6.19
C ALA A 107 -16.84 -6.72 -7.51
N GLY A 108 -16.80 -5.69 -8.37
CA GLY A 108 -16.10 -5.75 -9.66
C GLY A 108 -14.59 -5.84 -9.47
N SER A 109 -13.90 -6.51 -10.41
CA SER A 109 -12.47 -6.78 -10.31
C SER A 109 -11.62 -5.50 -10.31
N GLU A 110 -12.02 -4.47 -11.06
CA GLU A 110 -11.38 -3.14 -11.05
C GLU A 110 -11.52 -2.44 -9.68
N ALA A 111 -12.71 -2.51 -9.06
CA ALA A 111 -12.94 -1.94 -7.74
C ALA A 111 -12.08 -2.66 -6.67
N VAL A 112 -12.02 -3.99 -6.73
CA VAL A 112 -11.17 -4.80 -5.82
C VAL A 112 -9.69 -4.43 -6.00
N PHE A 113 -9.24 -4.23 -7.23
CA PHE A 113 -7.87 -3.81 -7.52
C PHE A 113 -7.56 -2.41 -6.96
N LEU A 114 -8.44 -1.44 -7.19
CA LEU A 114 -8.27 -0.07 -6.68
C LEU A 114 -8.27 -0.04 -5.15
N ILE A 115 -9.17 -0.77 -4.49
CA ILE A 115 -9.21 -0.87 -3.03
C ILE A 115 -7.91 -1.50 -2.52
N ALA A 116 -7.41 -2.55 -3.16
CA ALA A 116 -6.13 -3.15 -2.79
C ALA A 116 -4.98 -2.14 -2.92
N LYS A 117 -4.93 -1.37 -4.02
CA LYS A 117 -3.88 -0.36 -4.21
C LYS A 117 -3.98 0.78 -3.19
N ALA A 118 -5.19 1.29 -2.95
CA ALA A 118 -5.45 2.30 -1.94
C ALA A 118 -5.04 1.82 -0.54
N THR A 119 -5.29 0.54 -0.22
CA THR A 119 -4.91 -0.05 1.06
C THR A 119 -3.39 -0.11 1.24
N GLU A 120 -2.62 -0.40 0.19
CA GLU A 120 -1.14 -0.34 0.26
C GLU A 120 -0.64 1.06 0.58
N LEU A 121 -1.17 2.06 -0.14
CA LEU A 121 -0.83 3.47 0.08
C LEU A 121 -1.25 3.93 1.48
N PHE A 122 -2.40 3.47 1.95
CA PHE A 122 -2.91 3.76 3.28
C PHE A 122 -1.99 3.19 4.38
N ILE A 123 -1.51 1.96 4.23
CA ILE A 123 -0.56 1.35 5.17
C ILE A 123 0.74 2.14 5.20
N GLU A 124 1.26 2.55 4.04
CA GLU A 124 2.48 3.37 3.95
C GLU A 124 2.30 4.72 4.65
N LEU A 125 1.18 5.40 4.39
CA LEU A 125 0.84 6.67 5.02
C LEU A 125 0.76 6.54 6.54
N LEU A 126 -0.08 5.63 7.04
CA LEU A 126 -0.27 5.43 8.47
C LEU A 126 1.05 5.04 9.17
N SER A 127 1.88 4.23 8.51
CA SER A 127 3.19 3.83 9.04
C SER A 127 4.14 5.02 9.17
N LYS A 128 4.18 5.92 8.18
CA LYS A 128 5.00 7.14 8.22
C LYS A 128 4.52 8.09 9.31
N ASP A 129 3.21 8.31 9.40
CA ASP A 129 2.62 9.20 10.40
C ASP A 129 2.86 8.68 11.83
N ALA A 130 2.63 7.38 12.08
CA ALA A 130 2.95 6.77 13.37
C ALA A 130 4.46 6.83 13.69
N TYR A 131 5.32 6.70 12.67
CA TYR A 131 6.76 6.83 12.86
C TYR A 131 7.20 8.25 13.23
N ALA A 132 6.48 9.29 12.81
CA ALA A 132 6.76 10.66 13.24
C ALA A 132 6.68 10.81 14.78
N PHE A 133 5.69 10.19 15.42
CA PHE A 133 5.58 10.16 16.89
C PHE A 133 6.64 9.26 17.54
N THR A 134 7.00 8.15 16.89
CA THR A 134 8.06 7.26 17.38
C THR A 134 9.42 7.97 17.40
N SER A 135 9.75 8.67 16.31
CA SER A 135 11.03 9.35 16.11
C SER A 135 11.15 10.61 16.97
N SER A 136 10.06 11.37 17.18
CA SER A 136 10.04 12.51 18.12
C SER A 136 10.33 12.08 19.56
N ALA A 137 9.95 10.85 19.93
CA ALA A 137 10.31 10.22 21.20
C ALA A 137 11.74 9.62 21.24
N LYS A 138 12.56 9.85 20.20
CA LYS A 138 13.92 9.30 20.03
C LYS A 138 13.96 7.76 20.07
N LYS A 139 12.87 7.10 19.66
CA LYS A 139 12.77 5.65 19.56
C LYS A 139 12.87 5.20 18.10
N LYS A 140 13.09 3.91 17.89
CA LYS A 140 13.16 3.27 16.56
C LYS A 140 12.12 2.18 16.34
N THR A 141 11.31 1.91 17.36
CA THR A 141 10.28 0.85 17.34
C THR A 141 8.93 1.52 17.53
N ILE A 142 8.06 1.38 16.53
CA ILE A 142 6.67 1.87 16.58
C ILE A 142 5.91 1.09 17.64
N GLN A 143 5.17 1.80 18.48
CA GLN A 143 4.29 1.25 19.51
C GLN A 143 2.82 1.59 19.21
N LYS A 144 1.86 0.86 19.79
CA LYS A 144 0.42 1.12 19.62
C LYS A 144 0.08 2.61 19.84
N LYS A 145 0.58 3.19 20.94
CA LYS A 145 0.37 4.60 21.29
C LYS A 145 0.80 5.60 20.20
N ASP A 146 1.77 5.23 19.36
CA ASP A 146 2.26 6.10 18.29
C ASP A 146 1.26 6.10 17.11
N VAL A 147 0.62 4.95 16.86
CA VAL A 147 -0.50 4.83 15.90
C VAL A 147 -1.73 5.55 16.43
N ASP A 148 -2.08 5.38 17.71
CA ASP A 148 -3.21 6.09 18.35
C ASP A 148 -3.02 7.61 18.26
N SER A 149 -1.77 8.09 18.45
CA SER A 149 -1.42 9.50 18.29
C SER A 149 -1.59 9.97 16.84
N ALA A 150 -1.19 9.17 15.86
CA ALA A 150 -1.38 9.49 14.45
C ALA A 150 -2.86 9.60 14.08
N ILE A 151 -3.69 8.66 14.53
CA ILE A 151 -5.14 8.67 14.30
C ILE A 151 -5.77 9.94 14.90
N THR A 152 -5.41 10.28 16.14
CA THR A 152 -5.99 11.45 16.85
C THR A 152 -5.60 12.79 16.21
N ASN A 153 -4.41 12.87 15.58
CA ASN A 153 -3.90 14.11 14.99
C ASN A 153 -4.30 14.32 13.52
N ALA A 154 -4.99 13.37 12.89
CA ALA A 154 -5.42 13.46 11.51
C ALA A 154 -6.93 13.21 11.38
N ASP A 155 -7.68 14.25 11.04
CA ASP A 155 -9.15 14.18 10.87
C ASP A 155 -9.58 13.10 9.85
N ALA A 156 -8.80 12.92 8.79
CA ALA A 156 -9.03 11.89 7.78
C ALA A 156 -8.91 10.44 8.33
N LEU A 157 -8.31 10.24 9.51
CA LEU A 157 -8.14 8.95 10.16
C LEU A 157 -9.18 8.69 11.26
N VAL A 158 -10.13 9.60 11.52
CA VAL A 158 -11.14 9.48 12.59
C VAL A 158 -11.98 8.20 12.46
N PHE A 159 -12.14 7.64 11.26
CA PHE A 159 -12.82 6.35 11.06
C PHE A 159 -12.12 5.15 11.75
N LEU A 160 -10.87 5.32 12.18
CA LEU A 160 -10.10 4.34 12.94
C LEU A 160 -10.21 4.52 14.46
N ASP A 161 -10.95 5.53 14.95
CA ASP A 161 -11.09 5.75 16.39
C ASP A 161 -11.73 4.52 17.07
N GLY A 162 -11.12 4.06 18.17
CA GLY A 162 -11.49 2.83 18.87
C GLY A 162 -11.18 1.52 18.13
N ALA A 163 -10.68 1.54 16.88
CA ALA A 163 -10.45 0.33 16.10
C ALA A 163 -9.31 -0.57 16.64
N LEU A 164 -8.43 -0.01 17.49
CA LEU A 164 -7.29 -0.71 18.09
C LEU A 164 -7.51 -1.09 19.56
N ASP A 165 -8.73 -0.94 20.08
CA ASP A 165 -9.08 -1.27 21.46
C ASP A 165 -9.59 -2.70 21.57
N PHE A 166 -8.64 -3.63 21.64
CA PHE A 166 -8.88 -5.07 21.75
C PHE A 166 -8.05 -5.70 22.88
#